data_AF-A0A4Q5YHZ4-F1
#
_entry.id   AF-A0A4Q5YHZ4-F1
#
_cell.length_a   1.000
_cell.length_b   1.000
_cell.length_c   1.000
_cell.angle_alpha   90.00
_cell.angle_beta   90.00
_cell.angle_gamma   90.00
#
_symmetry.space_group_name_H-M   'P 1'
#
loop_
_entity.id
_entity.type
_entity.pdbx_description
1 polymer ?
#
loop_
_entity_poly.entity_id
_entity_poly.type
_entity_poly.pdbx_seq_one_letter_code
_entity_poly.pdbx_strand_id
1 'polypeptide(L)' 'MAERKSLAEDAYVIGVDYGTDSVRSIIVNAKDGSEIASSVFYYPRWKEGKYCNASVNQFRQHPLDYVE' A
#
# COMPACT_ATOMS: atom_id res chain seq x y z
N MET A 1 15.79 -23.36 -36.17
CA MET A 1 16.06 -22.79 -34.84
C MET A 1 14.75 -22.22 -34.34
N ALA A 2 14.03 -22.91 -33.46
CA ALA A 2 12.78 -22.40 -32.91
C ALA A 2 13.08 -21.36 -31.82
N GLU A 3 12.51 -20.18 -31.97
CA GLU A 3 12.61 -19.06 -31.03
C GLU A 3 12.01 -19.47 -29.69
N ARG A 4 12.85 -19.55 -28.65
CA ARG A 4 12.43 -19.90 -27.30
C ARG A 4 11.81 -18.64 -26.70
N LYS A 5 10.49 -18.50 -26.80
CA LYS A 5 9.74 -17.44 -26.10
C LYS A 5 10.12 -17.51 -24.62
N SER A 6 10.80 -16.48 -24.14
CA SER A 6 11.20 -16.39 -22.73
C SER A 6 9.94 -16.47 -21.87
N LEU A 7 9.79 -17.59 -21.16
CA LEU A 7 8.78 -17.84 -20.14
C LEU A 7 9.12 -17.12 -18.83
N ALA A 8 9.81 -15.97 -18.88
CA ALA A 8 9.82 -15.09 -17.73
C ALA A 8 8.40 -14.57 -17.57
N GLU A 9 7.54 -15.35 -16.88
CA GLU A 9 6.25 -14.93 -16.34
C GLU A 9 6.42 -13.50 -15.84
N ASP A 10 5.48 -12.64 -16.18
CA ASP A 10 5.60 -11.23 -15.81
C ASP A 10 5.77 -11.14 -14.29
N ALA A 11 6.97 -10.72 -13.90
CA ALA A 11 7.36 -10.63 -12.52
C ALA A 11 6.89 -9.28 -12.00
N TYR A 12 6.06 -9.30 -10.96
CA TYR A 12 5.54 -8.10 -10.34
C TYR A 12 6.01 -8.01 -8.90
N VAL A 13 6.25 -6.79 -8.44
CA VAL A 13 6.50 -6.48 -7.03
C VAL A 13 5.39 -5.59 -6.51
N ILE A 14 5.06 -5.74 -5.22
CA ILE A 14 4.14 -4.84 -4.53
C ILE A 14 4.93 -3.89 -3.63
N GLY A 15 4.64 -2.59 -3.77
CA GLY A 15 5.08 -1.56 -2.84
C GLY A 15 3.93 -1.18 -1.92
N VAL A 16 4.19 -1.09 -0.62
CA VAL A 16 3.20 -0.68 0.39
C VAL A 16 3.78 0.47 1.22
N ASP A 17 3.09 1.60 1.24
CA ASP A 17 3.47 2.84 1.92
C ASP A 17 2.43 3.18 3.00
N TYR A 18 2.82 2.99 4.26
CA TYR A 18 1.97 3.21 5.42
C TYR A 18 2.07 4.66 5.89
N GLY A 19 1.09 5.47 5.48
CA GLY A 19 0.94 6.85 5.91
C GLY A 19 0.22 6.98 7.24
N THR A 20 -0.07 8.23 7.61
CA THR A 20 -0.75 8.56 8.88
C THR A 20 -2.24 8.21 8.85
N ASP A 21 -2.96 8.52 7.77
CA ASP A 21 -4.40 8.36 7.65
C ASP A 21 -4.83 7.25 6.66
N SER A 22 -3.85 6.65 5.99
CA SER A 22 -4.07 5.73 4.88
C SER A 22 -2.85 4.87 4.59
N VAL A 23 -3.08 3.79 3.85
CA VAL A 23 -2.04 2.99 3.19
C VAL A 23 -2.22 3.12 1.68
N ARG A 24 -1.12 3.37 0.96
CA ARG A 24 -1.06 3.29 -0.50
C ARG A 24 -0.32 2.03 -0.91
N SER A 25 -0.90 1.26 -1.82
CA SER A 25 -0.26 0.10 -2.43
C SER A 25 -0.13 0.27 -3.94
N ILE A 26 0.99 -0.18 -4.51
CA ILE A 26 1.24 -0.18 -5.95
C ILE A 26 1.73 -1.55 -6.41
N ILE A 27 1.35 -1.94 -7.62
CA ILE A 27 1.93 -3.10 -8.33
C ILE A 27 2.84 -2.57 -9.42
N VAL A 28 4.08 -3.04 -9.45
CA VAL A 28 5.10 -2.60 -10.40
C VAL A 28 5.64 -3.79 -11.17
N ASN A 29 5.81 -3.65 -12.47
CA ASN A 29 6.52 -4.64 -13.29
C ASN A 29 8.01 -4.61 -12.94
N ALA A 30 8.54 -5.74 -12.47
CA ALA A 30 9.90 -5.86 -12.00
C ALA A 30 10.96 -5.76 -13.11
N LYS A 31 10.57 -5.90 -14.40
CA LYS A 31 11.49 -5.85 -15.54
C LYS A 31 11.84 -4.41 -15.93
N ASP A 32 10.86 -3.51 -15.89
CA ASP A 32 11.01 -2.14 -16.42
C ASP A 32 10.63 -1.03 -15.42
N GLY A 33 10.10 -1.38 -14.25
CA GLY A 33 9.70 -0.42 -13.22
C GLY A 33 8.37 0.29 -13.51
N SER A 34 7.62 -0.14 -14.52
CA SER A 34 6.31 0.45 -14.82
C SER A 34 5.27 0.15 -13.72
N GLU A 35 4.56 1.18 -13.26
CA GLU A 35 3.42 1.01 -12.37
C GLU A 35 2.22 0.48 -13.17
N ILE A 36 1.66 -0.64 -12.72
CA ILE A 36 0.55 -1.35 -13.37
C ILE A 36 -0.79 -1.00 -12.71
N ALA A 37 -0.78 -0.83 -11.39
CA ALA A 37 -1.96 -0.48 -10.61
C ALA A 37 -1.56 0.20 -9.31
N SER A 38 -2.47 1.01 -8.78
CA SER A 38 -2.38 1.59 -7.45
C SER A 38 -3.73 1.62 -6.76
N SER A 39 -3.70 1.57 -5.42
CA SER A 39 -4.87 1.69 -4.57
C SER A 39 -4.51 2.41 -3.27
N VAL A 40 -5.50 3.12 -2.71
CA VAL A 40 -5.38 3.82 -1.43
C VAL A 40 -6.53 3.36 -0.54
N PHE A 41 -6.20 2.91 0.67
CA PHE A 41 -7.18 2.59 1.70
C PHE A 41 -7.02 3.57 2.87
N TYR A 42 -8.10 4.26 3.23
CA TYR A 42 -8.12 5.20 4.35
C TYR A 42 -8.48 4.47 5.64
N TYR A 43 -7.69 4.67 6.69
CA TYR A 43 -7.90 4.04 7.99
C TYR A 43 -9.21 4.54 8.64
N PRO A 44 -10.22 3.66 8.83
CA PRO A 44 -11.53 4.09 9.31
C PRO A 44 -11.46 4.72 10.71
N ARG A 45 -10.70 4.15 11.65
CA ARG A 45 -10.63 4.67 13.03
C ARG A 45 -9.86 5.97 13.12
N TRP A 46 -8.79 6.12 12.34
CA TRP A 46 -8.07 7.39 12.22
C TRP A 46 -9.00 8.50 11.70
N LYS A 47 -9.76 8.22 10.62
CA LYS A 47 -10.71 9.17 10.04
C LYS A 47 -11.81 9.58 11.03
N GLU A 48 -12.21 8.69 11.91
CA GLU A 48 -13.14 8.96 13.01
C GLU A 48 -12.48 9.68 14.20
N GLY A 49 -11.16 9.92 14.18
CA GLY A 49 -10.41 10.55 15.27
C GLY A 49 -10.30 9.69 16.52
N LYS A 50 -10.58 8.38 16.43
CA LYS A 50 -10.50 7.47 17.57
C LYS A 50 -9.08 7.43 18.13
N TYR A 51 -8.96 7.41 19.45
CA TYR A 51 -7.69 7.38 20.19
C TYR A 51 -6.80 8.62 20.05
N CYS A 52 -7.27 9.65 19.32
CA CYS A 52 -6.62 10.95 19.20
C CYS A 52 -7.21 11.97 20.19
N ASN A 53 -6.35 12.80 20.79
CA ASN A 53 -6.75 13.96 21.58
C ASN A 53 -5.79 15.11 21.28
N ALA A 54 -6.20 16.00 20.38
CA ALA A 54 -5.38 17.13 19.94
C ALA A 54 -5.06 18.13 21.07
N SER A 55 -5.94 18.27 22.07
CA SER A 55 -5.73 19.22 23.17
C SER A 55 -4.50 18.88 24.03
N VAL A 56 -4.05 17.61 23.98
CA VAL A 56 -2.85 17.12 24.66
C VAL A 56 -1.80 16.59 23.67
N ASN A 57 -1.90 16.95 22.38
CA ASN A 57 -1.01 16.49 21.32
C ASN A 57 -0.89 14.95 21.21
N GLN A 58 -1.98 14.22 21.46
CA GLN A 58 -2.00 12.76 21.32
C GLN A 58 -2.61 12.35 19.97
N PHE A 59 -1.85 11.59 19.18
CA PHE A 59 -2.30 11.02 17.91
C PHE A 59 -1.86 9.55 17.84
N ARG A 60 -2.80 8.62 17.73
CA ARG A 60 -2.52 7.19 17.77
C ARG A 60 -3.21 6.48 16.62
N GLN A 61 -2.43 5.74 15.84
CA GLN A 61 -2.97 4.79 14.88
C GLN A 61 -3.37 3.49 15.60
N HIS A 62 -4.42 2.83 15.12
CA HIS A 62 -4.89 1.58 15.70
C HIS A 62 -4.42 0.38 14.85
N PRO A 63 -3.77 -0.65 15.42
CA PRO A 63 -3.25 -1.80 14.66
C PRO A 63 -4.29 -2.53 13.78
N LEU A 64 -5.56 -2.47 14.17
CA LEU A 64 -6.65 -3.07 13.39
C LEU A 64 -6.87 -2.38 12.04
N ASP A 65 -6.55 -1.08 11.89
CA ASP A 65 -6.69 -0.36 10.63
C ASP A 65 -5.71 -0.84 9.53
N TYR A 66 -4.69 -1.64 9.88
CA TYR A 66 -3.72 -2.19 8.93
C TYR A 66 -4.05 -3.62 8.48
N VAL A 67 -4.99 -4.29 9.13
CA VAL A 67 -5.27 -5.73 8.92
C VAL A 67 -6.72 -6.01 8.53
N GLU A 68 -7.54 -4.98 8.37
CA GLU A 68 -8.96 -5.07 7.97
C GLU A 68 -9.23 -4.51 6.57
#